data_AF-A0A522WWN1-F1
#
_entry.id   AF-A0A522WWN1-F1
#
_cell.length_a   1.000
_cell.length_b   1.000
_cell.length_c   1.000
_cell.angle_alpha   90.00
_cell.angle_beta   90.00
_cell.angle_gamma   90.00
#
_symmetry.space_group_name_H-M   'P 1'
#
loop_
_entity.id
_entity.type
_entity.pdbx_description
1 polymer ?
#
loop_
_entity_poly.entity_id
_entity_poly.type
_entity_poly.pdbx_seq_one_letter_code
_entity_poly.pdbx_strand_id
1 'polypeptide(L)'
;MSNPSKEDIEAAPDALLDGSYCTSIDDFFSTGSRDLIGRFLTSFIESLIITPTELVFSAKSQKRLNDAGRVMMNAVDKIATLQAKSKSESAAKRLKDLNTLISAGMKKVWDDDKEKPIASITPETFTTFVANLKVADAERDYVINRTLVEHLSQYKVWKDKVAVLVKLHECTKGRPENTTIEFILSECIKSDAALDQLFGLFETLE
;
A
#
# COMPACT_ATOMS: atom_id res chain seq x y z
N MET A 1 19.06 -2.05 0.40
CA MET A 1 19.80 -0.86 0.88
C MET A 1 19.11 -0.25 2.09
N SER A 2 19.81 0.70 2.72
CA SER A 2 19.63 1.31 4.04
C SER A 2 18.23 1.84 4.33
N ASN A 3 17.83 1.74 5.60
CA ASN A 3 16.70 2.50 6.15
C ASN A 3 16.75 3.96 5.71
N PRO A 4 15.59 4.61 5.43
CA PRO A 4 15.56 6.00 4.98
C PRO A 4 16.37 6.89 5.91
N SER A 5 17.25 7.67 5.29
CA SER A 5 18.24 8.56 5.89
C SER A 5 17.58 9.80 6.49
N LYS A 6 18.37 10.60 7.20
CA LYS A 6 17.90 11.88 7.75
C LYS A 6 17.52 12.88 6.65
N GLU A 7 18.17 12.81 5.48
CA GLU A 7 17.86 13.64 4.32
C GLU A 7 16.54 13.23 3.66
N ASP A 8 16.21 11.94 3.62
CA ASP A 8 14.92 11.45 3.11
C ASP A 8 13.73 11.91 3.98
N ILE A 9 13.98 12.10 5.28
CA ILE A 9 13.03 12.63 6.27
C ILE A 9 12.86 14.14 6.10
N GLU A 10 13.92 14.86 5.72
CA GLU A 10 13.90 16.32 5.54
C GLU A 10 13.39 16.76 4.17
N ALA A 11 13.48 15.91 3.14
CA ALA A 11 13.05 16.19 1.77
C ALA A 11 11.62 15.71 1.43
N ALA A 12 10.88 15.13 2.37
CA ALA A 12 9.49 14.75 2.13
C ALA A 12 8.67 16.02 1.83
N PRO A 13 8.10 16.20 0.62
CA PRO A 13 7.37 17.42 0.28
C PRO A 13 6.22 17.60 1.26
N ASP A 14 5.99 18.80 1.79
CA ASP A 14 4.90 19.08 2.73
C ASP A 14 3.54 18.56 2.21
N ALA A 15 3.33 18.60 0.88
CA ALA A 15 2.16 18.04 0.21
C ALA A 15 1.96 16.52 0.40
N LEU A 16 3.05 15.75 0.53
CA LEU A 16 3.00 14.32 0.84
C LEU A 16 2.57 14.08 2.30
N LEU A 17 2.99 14.96 3.21
CA LEU A 17 2.69 14.85 4.64
C LEU A 17 1.25 15.25 4.95
N ASP A 18 0.69 16.22 4.22
CA ASP A 18 -0.70 16.63 4.37
C ASP A 18 -1.68 15.51 3.95
N GLY A 19 -1.41 14.83 2.83
CA GLY A 19 -2.25 13.73 2.32
C GLY A 19 -2.10 12.39 3.06
N SER A 20 -1.14 12.27 3.98
CA SER A 20 -0.80 11.02 4.67
C SER A 20 -1.10 11.05 6.18
N TYR A 21 -1.67 12.14 6.70
CA TYR A 21 -1.98 12.27 8.11
C TYR A 21 -3.26 11.49 8.50
N CYS A 22 -3.10 10.39 9.24
CA CYS A 22 -4.24 9.56 9.64
C CYS A 22 -4.98 10.09 10.88
N THR A 23 -6.28 10.32 10.80
CA THR A 23 -7.17 10.60 11.95
C THR A 23 -8.16 9.50 12.24
N SER A 24 -8.45 8.68 11.22
CA SER A 24 -9.40 7.59 11.24
C SER A 24 -8.77 6.33 10.64
N ILE A 25 -9.50 5.22 10.71
CA ILE A 25 -9.11 3.98 10.04
C ILE A 25 -9.15 4.15 8.52
N ASP A 26 -10.08 4.95 7.99
CA ASP A 26 -10.21 5.14 6.54
C ASP A 26 -8.99 5.86 5.96
N ASP A 27 -8.38 6.76 6.73
CA ASP A 27 -7.13 7.42 6.34
C ASP A 27 -5.97 6.44 6.22
N PHE A 28 -6.00 5.29 6.91
CA PHE A 28 -5.00 4.24 6.76
C PHE A 28 -5.06 3.59 5.37
N PHE A 29 -6.24 3.58 4.76
CA PHE A 29 -6.47 3.07 3.41
C PHE A 29 -6.25 4.13 2.32
N SER A 30 -5.79 5.34 2.67
CA SER A 30 -5.54 6.40 1.70
C SER A 30 -4.26 6.16 0.88
N THR A 31 -4.18 6.77 -0.30
CA THR A 31 -2.98 6.74 -1.16
C THR A 31 -1.78 7.41 -0.48
N GLY A 32 -1.98 8.53 0.21
CA GLY A 32 -0.90 9.23 0.92
C GLY A 32 -0.31 8.39 2.05
N SER A 33 -1.14 7.68 2.81
CA SER A 33 -0.67 6.75 3.84
C SER A 33 0.15 5.61 3.24
N ARG A 34 -0.29 5.06 2.10
CA ARG A 34 0.43 4.01 1.39
C ARG A 34 1.79 4.46 0.85
N ASP A 35 1.93 5.72 0.45
CA ASP A 35 3.22 6.26 0.04
C ASP A 35 4.23 6.32 1.21
N LEU A 36 3.79 6.74 2.41
CA LEU A 36 4.66 6.68 3.59
C LEU A 36 5.00 5.23 3.97
N ILE A 37 4.02 4.34 3.93
CA ILE A 37 4.23 2.90 4.16
C ILE A 37 5.29 2.36 3.20
N GLY A 38 5.16 2.65 1.90
CA GLY A 38 6.10 2.21 0.87
C GLY A 38 7.52 2.71 1.12
N ARG A 39 7.69 3.94 1.59
CA ARG A 39 9.00 4.53 1.92
C ARG A 39 9.64 3.97 3.19
N PHE A 40 8.85 3.75 4.24
CA PHE A 40 9.39 3.31 5.54
C PHE A 40 9.44 1.80 5.71
N LEU A 41 8.76 1.04 4.85
CA LEU A 41 8.75 -0.42 4.84
C LEU A 41 9.29 -1.00 3.52
N THR A 42 10.01 -0.23 2.72
CA THR A 42 10.53 -0.63 1.40
C THR A 42 11.20 -2.01 1.43
N SER A 43 12.22 -2.19 2.27
CA SER A 43 12.96 -3.46 2.33
C SER A 43 12.09 -4.65 2.74
N PHE A 44 11.10 -4.43 3.62
CA PHE A 44 10.17 -5.48 4.01
C PHE A 44 9.27 -5.84 2.83
N ILE A 45 8.62 -4.85 2.24
CA ILE A 45 7.68 -4.98 1.12
C ILE A 45 8.35 -5.66 -0.09
N GLU A 46 9.56 -5.21 -0.46
CA GLU A 46 10.33 -5.77 -1.57
C GLU A 46 10.76 -7.22 -1.32
N SER A 47 11.19 -7.56 -0.09
CA SER A 47 11.55 -8.94 0.27
C SER A 47 10.38 -9.92 0.12
N LEU A 48 9.15 -9.42 0.13
CA LEU A 48 7.93 -10.20 -0.03
C LEU A 48 7.34 -10.13 -1.44
N ILE A 49 7.89 -9.28 -2.31
CA ILE A 49 7.39 -9.02 -3.66
C ILE A 49 5.91 -8.61 -3.60
N ILE A 50 5.60 -7.65 -2.73
CA ILE A 50 4.26 -7.07 -2.58
C ILE A 50 4.33 -5.56 -2.74
N THR A 51 3.21 -4.90 -3.00
CA THR A 51 3.06 -3.44 -2.98
C THR A 51 2.60 -2.93 -1.60
N PRO A 52 2.73 -1.63 -1.30
CA PRO A 52 2.08 -1.00 -0.14
C PRO A 52 0.56 -1.26 -0.10
N THR A 53 -0.13 -1.26 -1.25
CA THR A 53 -1.54 -1.65 -1.33
C THR A 53 -1.75 -3.09 -0.87
N GLU A 54 -0.96 -4.05 -1.36
CA GLU A 54 -1.04 -5.43 -0.89
C GLU A 54 -0.72 -5.59 0.60
N LEU A 55 0.19 -4.79 1.15
CA LEU A 55 0.47 -4.80 2.58
C LEU A 55 -0.74 -4.32 3.39
N VAL A 56 -1.40 -3.25 2.96
CA VAL A 56 -2.50 -2.61 3.70
C VAL A 56 -3.79 -3.43 3.62
N PHE A 57 -4.10 -4.05 2.48
CA PHE A 57 -5.37 -4.77 2.29
C PHE A 57 -5.28 -6.30 2.42
N SER A 58 -4.10 -6.88 2.66
CA SER A 58 -3.95 -8.32 2.90
C SER A 58 -3.71 -8.66 4.37
N ALA A 59 -4.63 -9.40 4.99
CA ALA A 59 -4.44 -9.91 6.34
C ALA A 59 -3.17 -10.78 6.46
N LYS A 60 -2.83 -11.54 5.41
CA LYS A 60 -1.61 -12.36 5.36
C LYS A 60 -0.35 -11.49 5.44
N SER A 61 -0.26 -10.42 4.64
CA SER A 61 0.88 -9.51 4.65
C SER A 61 0.98 -8.75 5.97
N GLN A 62 -0.15 -8.28 6.51
CA GLN A 62 -0.21 -7.60 7.80
C GLN A 62 0.29 -8.48 8.96
N LYS A 63 -0.10 -9.76 9.00
CA LYS A 63 0.38 -10.71 10.02
C LYS A 63 1.90 -10.89 9.94
N ARG A 64 2.45 -11.03 8.73
CA ARG A 64 3.91 -11.13 8.53
C ARG A 64 4.63 -9.87 9.03
N LEU A 65 4.06 -8.69 8.82
CA LEU A 65 4.63 -7.44 9.33
C LEU A 65 4.56 -7.36 10.85
N ASN A 66 3.44 -7.77 11.43
CA ASN A 66 3.25 -7.85 12.88
C ASN A 66 4.30 -8.77 13.52
N ASP A 67 4.55 -9.92 12.90
CA ASP A 67 5.53 -10.91 13.35
C ASP A 67 6.98 -10.41 13.16
N ALA A 68 7.21 -9.48 12.22
CA ALA A 68 8.51 -8.83 12.00
C ALA A 68 8.89 -7.79 13.08
N GLY A 69 8.02 -7.57 14.08
CA GLY A 69 8.30 -6.85 15.32
C GLY A 69 8.94 -5.48 15.13
N ARG A 70 10.28 -5.41 15.29
CA ARG A 70 11.05 -4.15 15.23
C ARG A 70 10.90 -3.40 13.91
N VAL A 71 10.69 -4.10 12.80
CA VAL A 71 10.51 -3.47 11.49
C VAL A 71 9.31 -2.51 11.52
N MET A 72 8.17 -3.00 12.02
CA MET A 72 6.96 -2.21 12.15
C MET A 72 7.13 -1.06 13.15
N MET A 73 7.67 -1.35 14.34
CA MET A 73 7.88 -0.32 15.37
C MET A 73 8.75 0.85 14.87
N ASN A 74 9.85 0.54 14.17
CA ASN A 74 10.75 1.55 13.62
C ASN A 74 10.09 2.40 12.53
N ALA A 75 9.29 1.77 11.67
CA ALA A 75 8.56 2.51 10.63
C ALA A 75 7.51 3.46 11.22
N VAL A 76 6.74 2.97 12.21
CA VAL A 76 5.71 3.79 12.87
C VAL A 76 6.33 4.95 13.65
N ASP A 77 7.47 4.75 14.33
CA ASP A 77 8.19 5.82 15.05
C ASP A 77 8.66 6.95 14.11
N LYS A 78 9.22 6.59 12.95
CA LYS A 78 9.64 7.55 11.92
C LYS A 78 8.44 8.31 11.33
N ILE A 79 7.36 7.60 10.99
CA ILE A 79 6.14 8.21 10.45
C ILE A 79 5.50 9.14 11.50
N ALA A 80 5.45 8.74 12.77
CA ALA A 80 4.92 9.55 13.86
C ALA A 80 5.72 10.86 14.01
N THR A 81 7.05 10.76 13.98
CA THR A 81 7.94 11.93 14.07
C THR A 81 7.72 12.90 12.91
N LEU A 82 7.56 12.39 11.69
CA LEU A 82 7.29 13.19 10.51
C LEU A 82 5.94 13.91 10.59
N GLN A 83 4.86 13.18 10.90
CA GLN A 83 3.52 13.76 11.01
C GLN A 83 3.40 14.74 12.18
N ALA A 84 4.10 14.48 13.28
CA ALA A 84 4.13 15.38 14.41
C ALA A 84 4.85 16.69 14.08
N LYS A 85 5.97 16.61 13.32
CA LYS A 85 6.70 17.79 12.85
C LYS A 85 5.83 18.65 11.92
N SER A 86 5.11 18.05 10.97
CA SER A 86 4.28 18.81 10.02
C SER A 86 3.12 19.55 10.71
N LYS A 87 2.57 19.00 11.79
CA LYS A 87 1.48 19.64 12.56
C LYS A 87 1.92 20.32 13.86
N SER A 88 3.23 20.44 14.09
CA SER A 88 3.80 21.03 15.31
C SER A 88 3.22 20.43 16.61
N GLU A 89 3.04 19.11 16.65
CA GLU A 89 2.51 18.38 17.80
C GLU A 89 3.55 17.43 18.45
N SER A 90 3.16 16.74 19.52
CA SER A 90 4.04 15.80 20.21
C SER A 90 4.20 14.49 19.44
N ALA A 91 5.42 14.14 19.05
CA ALA A 91 5.75 12.87 18.41
C ALA A 91 5.35 11.65 19.27
N ALA A 92 5.51 11.73 20.59
CA ALA A 92 5.13 10.66 21.51
C ALA A 92 3.60 10.45 21.54
N LYS A 93 2.83 11.54 21.52
CA LYS A 93 1.37 11.46 21.41
C LYS A 93 0.98 10.85 20.06
N ARG A 94 1.58 11.35 18.97
CA ARG A 94 1.28 10.88 17.62
C ARG A 94 1.60 9.40 17.42
N LEU A 95 2.71 8.92 17.98
CA LEU A 95 3.09 7.52 17.97
C LEU A 95 2.03 6.65 18.66
N LYS A 96 1.50 7.08 19.81
CA LYS A 96 0.42 6.36 20.51
C LYS A 96 -0.87 6.31 19.67
N ASP A 97 -1.22 7.44 19.05
CA ASP A 97 -2.40 7.55 18.20
C ASP A 97 -2.29 6.62 16.97
N LEU A 98 -1.13 6.63 16.29
CA LEU A 98 -0.87 5.73 15.17
C LEU A 98 -0.92 4.26 15.57
N ASN A 99 -0.32 3.87 16.70
CA ASN A 99 -0.40 2.47 17.16
C ASN A 99 -1.84 2.02 17.41
N THR A 100 -2.69 2.92 17.91
CA THR A 100 -4.12 2.65 18.13
C THR A 100 -4.86 2.49 16.80
N LEU A 101 -4.64 3.41 15.85
CA LEU A 101 -5.22 3.34 14.51
C LEU A 101 -4.80 2.08 13.74
N ILE A 102 -3.51 1.75 13.78
CA ILE A 102 -2.95 0.57 13.11
C ILE A 102 -3.54 -0.71 13.70
N SER A 103 -3.61 -0.83 15.03
CA SER A 103 -4.20 -2.00 15.69
C SER A 103 -5.67 -2.19 15.30
N ALA A 104 -6.43 -1.09 15.24
CA ALA A 104 -7.83 -1.11 14.84
C ALA A 104 -8.00 -1.44 13.34
N GLY A 105 -7.17 -0.88 12.48
CA GLY A 105 -7.16 -1.14 11.03
C GLY A 105 -6.79 -2.59 10.69
N MET A 106 -5.76 -3.14 11.33
CA MET A 106 -5.38 -4.55 11.16
C MET A 106 -6.48 -5.48 11.65
N LYS A 107 -7.08 -5.18 12.80
CA LYS A 107 -8.22 -5.94 13.30
C LYS A 107 -9.37 -5.95 12.29
N LYS A 108 -9.74 -4.78 11.74
CA LYS A 108 -10.78 -4.69 10.69
C LYS A 108 -10.46 -5.59 9.49
N VAL A 109 -9.25 -5.51 8.96
CA VAL A 109 -8.85 -6.33 7.80
C VAL A 109 -8.86 -7.82 8.15
N TRP A 110 -8.41 -8.21 9.35
CA TRP A 110 -8.37 -9.61 9.77
C TRP A 110 -9.75 -10.21 10.05
N ASP A 111 -10.68 -9.42 10.58
CA ASP A 111 -12.06 -9.85 10.81
C ASP A 111 -12.80 -9.96 9.46
N ASP A 112 -12.65 -8.96 8.59
CA ASP A 112 -13.17 -9.00 7.22
C ASP A 112 -12.58 -10.18 6.41
N ASP A 113 -11.31 -10.56 6.65
CA ASP A 113 -10.67 -11.72 6.03
C ASP A 113 -11.35 -13.05 6.33
N LYS A 114 -11.86 -13.20 7.55
CA LYS A 114 -12.56 -14.40 8.01
C LYS A 114 -14.02 -14.41 7.60
N GLU A 115 -14.67 -13.26 7.67
CA GLU A 115 -16.14 -13.16 7.57
C GLU A 115 -16.63 -12.92 6.14
N LYS A 116 -15.81 -12.26 5.30
CA LYS A 116 -16.25 -11.80 3.98
C LYS A 116 -15.43 -12.49 2.89
N PRO A 117 -16.04 -13.39 2.10
CA PRO A 117 -15.34 -14.05 1.00
C PRO A 117 -14.91 -13.02 -0.05
N ILE A 118 -13.72 -13.20 -0.62
CA ILE A 118 -13.20 -12.37 -1.69
C ILE A 118 -13.62 -12.96 -3.03
N ALA A 119 -14.16 -12.14 -3.92
CA ALA A 119 -14.48 -12.57 -5.27
C ALA A 119 -13.21 -12.90 -6.06
N SER A 120 -13.25 -13.98 -6.84
CA SER A 120 -12.19 -14.26 -7.81
C SER A 120 -12.42 -13.46 -9.08
N ILE A 121 -11.37 -12.78 -9.55
CA ILE A 121 -11.40 -11.93 -10.75
C ILE A 121 -10.26 -12.29 -11.70
N THR A 122 -10.42 -11.92 -12.97
CA THR A 122 -9.37 -11.81 -13.98
C THR A 122 -9.36 -10.37 -14.52
N PRO A 123 -8.34 -9.95 -15.26
CA PRO A 123 -8.34 -8.63 -15.89
C PRO A 123 -9.59 -8.35 -16.73
N GLU A 124 -10.10 -9.35 -17.45
CA GLU A 124 -11.29 -9.25 -18.29
C GLU A 124 -12.60 -9.17 -17.49
N THR A 125 -12.66 -9.79 -16.31
CA THR A 125 -13.87 -9.82 -15.48
C THR A 125 -13.91 -8.72 -14.43
N PHE A 126 -12.81 -8.01 -14.20
CA PHE A 126 -12.69 -7.00 -13.16
C PHE A 126 -13.69 -5.84 -13.30
N THR A 127 -13.86 -5.28 -14.49
CA THR A 127 -14.83 -4.19 -14.72
C THR A 127 -16.27 -4.63 -14.45
N THR A 128 -16.59 -5.88 -14.80
CA THR A 128 -17.91 -6.48 -14.54
C THR A 128 -18.11 -6.72 -13.06
N PHE A 129 -17.06 -7.14 -12.34
CA PHE A 129 -17.09 -7.23 -10.88
C PHE A 129 -17.39 -5.86 -10.25
N VAL A 130 -16.64 -4.81 -10.63
CA VAL A 130 -16.84 -3.45 -10.11
C VAL A 130 -18.25 -2.94 -10.40
N ALA A 131 -18.76 -3.12 -11.62
CA ALA A 131 -20.11 -2.69 -12.00
C ALA A 131 -21.22 -3.38 -11.18
N ASN A 132 -21.00 -4.61 -10.74
CA ASN A 132 -21.98 -5.40 -9.98
C ASN A 132 -21.83 -5.28 -8.45
N LEU A 133 -20.89 -4.50 -7.94
CA LEU A 133 -20.71 -4.29 -6.51
C LEU A 133 -21.93 -3.59 -5.89
N LYS A 134 -22.61 -4.29 -4.99
CA LYS A 134 -23.76 -3.80 -4.21
C LYS A 134 -23.32 -3.51 -2.76
N VAL A 135 -22.44 -2.53 -2.60
CA VAL A 135 -21.96 -2.06 -1.29
C VAL A 135 -22.15 -0.55 -1.19
N ALA A 136 -22.13 -0.02 0.03
CA ALA A 136 -22.15 1.43 0.22
C ALA A 136 -20.92 2.07 -0.43
N ASP A 137 -21.05 3.30 -0.93
CA ASP A 137 -19.96 4.00 -1.62
C ASP A 137 -18.71 4.13 -0.74
N ALA A 138 -18.88 4.33 0.57
CA ALA A 138 -17.78 4.40 1.53
C ALA A 138 -16.98 3.08 1.65
N GLU A 139 -17.59 1.92 1.38
CA GLU A 139 -16.93 0.61 1.42
C GLU A 139 -16.46 0.14 0.05
N ARG A 140 -16.89 0.81 -1.03
CA ARG A 140 -16.66 0.38 -2.40
C ARG A 140 -15.18 0.29 -2.72
N ASP A 141 -14.42 1.33 -2.41
CA ASP A 141 -12.97 1.36 -2.66
C ASP A 141 -12.23 0.30 -1.84
N TYR A 142 -12.65 0.09 -0.59
CA TYR A 142 -12.08 -0.93 0.27
C TYR A 142 -12.26 -2.34 -0.31
N VAL A 143 -13.47 -2.66 -0.78
CA VAL A 143 -13.77 -3.97 -1.41
C VAL A 143 -13.01 -4.14 -2.72
N ILE A 144 -12.93 -3.10 -3.55
CA ILE A 144 -12.18 -3.14 -4.81
C ILE A 144 -10.70 -3.43 -4.56
N ASN A 145 -10.07 -2.69 -3.64
CA ASN A 145 -8.66 -2.89 -3.31
C ASN A 145 -8.40 -4.28 -2.71
N ARG A 146 -9.27 -4.77 -1.81
CA ARG A 146 -9.14 -6.11 -1.24
C ARG A 146 -9.23 -7.21 -2.32
N THR A 147 -10.14 -7.08 -3.27
CA THR A 147 -10.27 -8.03 -4.39
C THR A 147 -9.08 -7.96 -5.35
N LEU A 148 -8.58 -6.75 -5.66
CA LEU A 148 -7.37 -6.59 -6.45
C LEU A 148 -6.17 -7.24 -5.76
N VAL A 149 -5.98 -7.01 -4.45
CA VAL A 149 -4.87 -7.58 -3.68
C VAL A 149 -4.92 -9.09 -3.66
N GLU A 150 -6.09 -9.70 -3.54
CA GLU A 150 -6.23 -11.16 -3.66
C GLU A 150 -5.78 -11.66 -5.03
N HIS A 151 -6.20 -10.98 -6.11
CA HIS A 151 -5.77 -11.30 -7.47
C HIS A 151 -4.25 -11.09 -7.65
N LEU A 152 -3.68 -10.02 -7.12
CA LEU A 152 -2.23 -9.74 -7.22
C LEU A 152 -1.39 -10.72 -6.40
N SER A 153 -1.96 -11.29 -5.33
CA SER A 153 -1.25 -12.19 -4.44
C SER A 153 -0.76 -13.46 -5.13
N GLN A 154 -1.33 -13.86 -6.27
CA GLN A 154 -0.88 -15.03 -7.03
C GLN A 154 0.46 -14.79 -7.76
N TYR A 155 0.83 -13.53 -8.02
CA TYR A 155 2.04 -13.17 -8.76
C TYR A 155 3.21 -12.97 -7.80
N LYS A 156 4.19 -13.89 -7.86
CA LYS A 156 5.37 -13.93 -6.98
C LYS A 156 6.63 -13.36 -7.61
N VAL A 157 6.49 -12.69 -8.75
CA VAL A 157 7.56 -12.05 -9.51
C VAL A 157 7.09 -10.65 -9.89
N TRP A 158 7.95 -9.63 -9.76
CA TRP A 158 7.57 -8.25 -10.03
C TRP A 158 7.15 -8.04 -11.48
N LYS A 159 7.89 -8.62 -12.42
CA LYS A 159 7.57 -8.57 -13.85
C LYS A 159 6.14 -9.06 -14.14
N ASP A 160 5.75 -10.20 -13.59
CA ASP A 160 4.43 -10.79 -13.83
C ASP A 160 3.32 -9.94 -13.18
N LYS A 161 3.60 -9.40 -11.99
CA LYS A 161 2.70 -8.50 -11.27
C LYS A 161 2.44 -7.21 -12.05
N VAL A 162 3.49 -6.59 -12.57
CA VAL A 162 3.37 -5.38 -13.39
C VAL A 162 2.68 -5.71 -14.71
N ALA A 163 2.99 -6.84 -15.35
CA ALA A 163 2.32 -7.26 -16.58
C ALA A 163 0.80 -7.43 -16.38
N VAL A 164 0.35 -8.03 -15.28
CA VAL A 164 -1.09 -8.14 -15.00
C VAL A 164 -1.72 -6.79 -14.67
N LEU A 165 -1.01 -5.90 -13.97
CA LEU A 165 -1.49 -4.55 -13.66
C LEU A 165 -1.64 -3.70 -14.92
N VAL A 166 -0.70 -3.78 -15.86
CA VAL A 166 -0.81 -3.15 -17.18
C VAL A 166 -2.02 -3.69 -17.95
N LYS A 167 -2.25 -5.01 -17.90
CA LYS A 167 -3.44 -5.61 -18.52
C LYS A 167 -4.75 -5.13 -17.87
N LEU A 168 -4.79 -5.07 -16.53
CA LEU A 168 -5.93 -4.50 -15.78
C LEU A 168 -6.16 -3.03 -16.13
N HIS A 169 -5.08 -2.25 -16.28
CA HIS A 169 -5.16 -0.85 -16.70
C HIS A 169 -5.78 -0.72 -18.09
N GLU A 170 -5.33 -1.52 -19.05
CA GLU A 170 -5.88 -1.50 -20.41
C GLU A 170 -7.37 -1.90 -20.43
N CYS A 171 -7.76 -2.92 -19.66
CA CYS A 171 -9.15 -3.36 -19.53
C CYS A 171 -10.07 -2.34 -18.82
N THR A 172 -9.52 -1.47 -17.98
CA THR A 172 -10.27 -0.47 -17.20
C THR A 172 -10.24 0.93 -17.82
N LYS A 173 -9.57 1.11 -18.96
CA LYS A 173 -9.39 2.40 -19.62
C LYS A 173 -10.69 3.19 -19.76
N GLY A 174 -10.68 4.45 -19.31
CA GLY A 174 -11.84 5.34 -19.34
C GLY A 174 -12.88 5.09 -18.25
N ARG A 175 -12.60 4.20 -17.29
CA ARG A 175 -13.46 3.94 -16.14
C ARG A 175 -12.83 4.44 -14.84
N PRO A 176 -13.63 4.79 -13.80
CA PRO A 176 -13.09 5.32 -12.54
C PRO A 176 -12.06 4.41 -11.86
N GLU A 177 -12.28 3.09 -11.90
CA GLU A 177 -11.41 2.09 -11.28
C GLU A 177 -10.01 2.00 -11.92
N ASN A 178 -9.81 2.60 -13.10
CA ASN A 178 -8.49 2.69 -13.75
C ASN A 178 -7.49 3.42 -12.85
N THR A 179 -7.93 4.47 -12.17
CA THR A 179 -7.13 5.26 -11.22
C THR A 179 -6.56 4.40 -10.09
N THR A 180 -7.34 3.43 -9.59
CA THR A 180 -6.88 2.50 -8.56
C THR A 180 -5.74 1.62 -9.08
N ILE A 181 -5.83 1.16 -10.33
CA ILE A 181 -4.76 0.38 -10.96
C ILE A 181 -3.52 1.23 -11.18
N GLU A 182 -3.69 2.48 -11.62
CA GLU A 182 -2.58 3.44 -11.78
C GLU A 182 -1.83 3.69 -10.48
N PHE A 183 -2.53 3.81 -9.35
CA PHE A 183 -1.88 3.96 -8.06
C PHE A 183 -1.00 2.76 -7.70
N ILE A 184 -1.49 1.53 -7.92
CA ILE A 184 -0.71 0.32 -7.65
C ILE A 184 0.46 0.19 -8.62
N LEU A 185 0.29 0.57 -9.90
CA LEU A 185 1.41 0.66 -10.86
C LEU A 185 2.46 1.67 -10.44
N SER A 186 2.05 2.84 -9.95
CA SER A 186 2.95 3.84 -9.38
C SER A 186 3.73 3.27 -8.19
N GLU A 187 3.07 2.50 -7.32
CA GLU A 187 3.73 1.80 -6.21
C GLU A 187 4.79 0.80 -6.71
N CYS A 188 4.55 0.08 -7.81
CA CYS A 188 5.57 -0.76 -8.45
C CYS A 188 6.73 0.05 -9.02
N ILE A 189 6.47 1.19 -9.68
CA ILE A 189 7.53 2.03 -10.27
C ILE A 189 8.41 2.66 -9.18
N LYS A 190 7.87 2.92 -7.99
CA LYS A 190 8.62 3.42 -6.83
C LYS A 190 9.52 2.34 -6.16
N SER A 191 9.46 1.09 -6.60
CA SER A 191 10.25 -0.04 -6.08
C SER A 191 11.44 -0.30 -7.00
N ASP A 192 12.66 -0.14 -6.49
CA ASP A 192 13.89 -0.40 -7.25
C ASP A 192 13.94 -1.87 -7.68
N ALA A 193 13.56 -2.78 -6.78
CA ALA A 193 13.52 -4.22 -7.07
C ALA A 193 12.53 -4.56 -8.20
N ALA A 194 11.45 -3.79 -8.34
CA ALA A 194 10.54 -3.95 -9.46
C ALA A 194 11.13 -3.34 -10.75
N LEU A 195 11.73 -2.14 -10.68
CA LEU A 195 12.39 -1.50 -11.81
C LEU A 195 13.49 -2.37 -12.41
N ASP A 196 14.34 -2.97 -11.57
CA ASP A 196 15.42 -3.88 -12.00
C ASP A 196 14.88 -5.08 -12.79
N GLN A 197 13.71 -5.62 -12.42
CA GLN A 197 13.09 -6.74 -13.15
C GLN A 197 12.40 -6.31 -14.44
N LEU A 198 11.94 -5.06 -14.52
CA LEU A 198 11.26 -4.51 -15.69
C LEU A 198 12.25 -4.09 -16.78
N PHE A 199 13.32 -3.41 -16.38
CA PHE A 199 14.28 -2.80 -17.30
C PHE A 199 15.61 -3.56 -17.39
N GLY A 200 15.84 -4.54 -16.50
CA GLY A 200 17.13 -5.18 -16.31
C GLY A 200 18.04 -4.37 -15.37
N LEU A 201 19.18 -4.94 -15.00
CA LEU A 201 20.25 -4.21 -14.33
C LEU A 201 20.90 -3.27 -15.36
N PHE A 202 20.86 -1.96 -15.13
CA PHE A 202 21.65 -1.01 -15.91
C PHE A 202 23.14 -1.19 -15.59
N GLU A 203 23.78 -2.21 -16.16
CA GLU A 203 25.25 -2.42 -16.07
C GLU A 203 26.04 -1.57 -17.10
N THR A 204 25.38 -0.72 -17.90
CA THR A 204 26.00 -0.01 -19.04
C THR A 204 26.00 1.52 -18.94
N LEU A 205 25.78 2.07 -17.76
CA LEU A 205 25.99 3.51 -17.50
C LEU A 205 27.20 3.69 -16.58
N GLU A 206 28.39 3.37 -17.11
CA GLU A 206 29.67 3.91 -16.63
C GLU A 206 29.92 5.30 -17.21
#